data_AF-A0A7C5VIJ8-F1
#
_entry.id   AF-A0A7C5VIJ8-F1
#
_cell.length_a   1.000
_cell.length_b   1.000
_cell.length_c   1.000
_cell.angle_alpha   90.00
_cell.angle_beta   90.00
_cell.angle_gamma   90.00
#
_symmetry.space_group_name_H-M   'P 1'
#
loop_
_entity.id
_entity.type
_entity.pdbx_description
1 polymer ?
#
loop_
_entity_poly.entity_id
_entity_poly.type
_entity_poly.pdbx_seq_one_letter_code
_entity_poly.pdbx_strand_id
1 'polypeptide(L)'
;YFTTTLLNSLWLFAWHYEKIILSTIIMVMLFVNLIILYRKIGIGESSAEVYDKIFMFFPFSVYIGWISLATVLNISILLLYLNWNGFGITQDGWGFIIISLITCLGLTVILTKNDVFLGLTYIWALSGILSTKIKLPNLITQIKDPLTLSAVIAGIILISVSIVYKIIRKEVYS
;
A
#
# COMPACT_ATOMS: atom_id res chain seq x y z
N TYR A 1 17.96 1.53 9.28
CA TYR A 1 17.16 1.08 10.44
C TYR A 1 16.85 2.25 11.37
N PHE A 2 17.83 2.85 12.06
CA PHE A 2 17.59 3.96 13.01
C PHE A 2 16.85 5.17 12.39
N THR A 3 17.21 5.58 11.18
CA THR A 3 16.52 6.67 10.46
C THR A 3 15.05 6.34 10.19
N THR A 4 14.75 5.08 9.86
CA THR A 4 13.39 4.60 9.58
C THR A 4 12.53 4.63 10.84
N THR A 5 13.05 4.13 11.96
CA THR A 5 12.30 4.13 13.23
C THR A 5 12.04 5.55 13.73
N LEU A 6 13.01 6.45 13.62
CA LEU A 6 12.86 7.85 13.98
C LEU A 6 11.82 8.56 13.11
N LEU A 7 11.88 8.40 11.79
CA LEU A 7 10.88 8.96 10.87
C LEU A 7 9.47 8.39 11.12
N ASN A 8 9.36 7.11 11.44
CA ASN A 8 8.08 6.47 11.76
C ASN A 8 7.45 7.06 13.03
N SER A 9 8.25 7.26 14.09
CA SER A 9 7.78 7.93 15.31
C SER A 9 7.38 9.38 15.04
N LEU A 10 8.21 10.14 14.30
CA LEU A 10 7.89 11.53 13.95
C LEU A 10 6.62 11.65 13.11
N TRP A 11 6.39 10.72 12.19
CA TRP A 11 5.17 10.69 11.39
C TRP A 11 3.94 10.50 12.27
N LEU A 12 3.97 9.57 13.24
CA LEU A 12 2.87 9.35 14.17
C LEU A 12 2.53 10.62 14.96
N PHE A 13 3.53 11.35 15.45
CA PHE A 13 3.30 12.63 16.12
C PHE A 13 2.73 13.68 15.18
N ALA A 14 3.31 13.84 13.98
CA ALA A 14 2.84 14.82 13.00
C ALA A 14 1.39 14.55 12.57
N TRP A 15 1.02 13.28 12.42
CA TRP A 15 -0.34 12.84 12.15
C TRP A 15 -1.28 13.12 13.33
N HIS A 16 -0.86 12.79 14.55
CA HIS A 16 -1.65 12.97 15.76
C HIS A 16 -1.97 14.45 16.05
N TYR A 17 -1.03 15.36 15.77
CA TYR A 17 -1.24 16.81 15.89
C TYR A 17 -1.87 17.44 14.63
N GLU A 18 -2.40 16.63 13.71
CA GLU A 18 -3.06 17.05 12.46
C GLU A 18 -2.20 18.00 11.60
N LYS A 19 -0.86 17.91 11.72
CA LYS A 19 0.07 18.66 10.88
C LYS A 19 0.18 18.00 9.51
N ILE A 20 -0.89 18.09 8.70
CA ILE A 20 -1.06 17.32 7.45
C ILE A 20 0.14 17.45 6.52
N ILE A 21 0.55 18.68 6.16
CA ILE A 21 1.68 18.92 5.25
C ILE A 21 2.97 18.29 5.78
N LEU A 22 3.29 18.52 7.06
CA LEU A 22 4.48 17.98 7.70
C LEU A 22 4.43 16.44 7.75
N SER A 23 3.26 15.89 8.08
CA SER A 23 3.03 14.44 8.13
C SER A 23 3.25 13.81 6.76
N THR A 24 2.75 14.41 5.68
CA THR A 24 2.96 13.92 4.32
C THR A 24 4.44 13.96 3.93
N ILE A 25 5.16 15.04 4.25
CA ILE A 25 6.60 15.14 3.97
C ILE A 25 7.37 14.01 4.69
N ILE A 26 7.10 13.80 5.98
CA ILE A 26 7.76 12.75 6.76
C ILE A 26 7.40 11.36 6.22
N MET A 27 6.13 11.13 5.85
CA MET A 27 5.67 9.87 5.26
C MET A 27 6.41 9.55 3.94
N VAL A 28 6.57 10.54 3.05
CA VAL A 28 7.34 10.35 1.80
C VAL A 28 8.81 10.04 2.09
N MET A 29 9.44 10.76 3.03
CA MET A 29 10.81 10.47 3.46
C MET A 29 10.97 9.07 4.05
N LEU A 30 9.99 8.63 4.86
CA LEU A 30 9.92 7.30 5.42
C LEU A 30 9.81 6.24 4.32
N PHE A 31 8.91 6.44 3.36
CA PHE A 31 8.67 5.53 2.26
C PHE A 31 9.91 5.35 1.37
N VAL A 32 10.60 6.45 1.01
CA VAL A 32 11.85 6.40 0.24
C VAL A 32 12.92 5.61 0.99
N ASN A 33 13.10 5.85 2.28
CA ASN A 33 14.04 5.09 3.11
C ASN A 33 13.68 3.60 3.17
N LEU A 34 12.39 3.28 3.19
CA LEU A 34 11.90 1.90 3.19
C LEU A 34 12.20 1.20 1.87
N ILE A 35 12.00 1.86 0.73
CA ILE A 35 12.35 1.32 -0.59
C ILE A 35 13.85 1.04 -0.66
N ILE A 36 14.69 1.95 -0.16
CA ILE A 36 16.15 1.75 -0.12
C ILE A 36 16.50 0.54 0.74
N LEU A 37 15.87 0.41 1.91
CA LEU A 37 16.09 -0.73 2.81
C LEU A 37 15.63 -2.04 2.18
N TYR A 38 14.44 -2.06 1.56
CA TYR A 38 13.87 -3.21 0.86
C TYR A 38 14.81 -3.71 -0.24
N ARG A 39 15.36 -2.79 -1.05
CA ARG A 39 16.34 -3.12 -2.09
C ARG A 39 17.67 -3.62 -1.51
N LYS A 40 18.13 -3.07 -0.38
CA LYS A 40 19.37 -3.52 0.29
C LYS A 40 19.25 -4.92 0.90
N ILE A 41 18.06 -5.31 1.37
CA ILE A 41 17.81 -6.63 1.94
C ILE A 41 17.74 -7.71 0.84
N GLY A 42 17.52 -7.32 -0.43
CA GLY A 42 17.50 -8.27 -1.55
C GLY A 42 16.30 -9.23 -1.51
N ILE A 43 15.15 -8.73 -1.04
CA ILE A 43 13.90 -9.49 -1.00
C ILE A 43 13.50 -9.88 -2.43
N GLY A 44 13.38 -11.18 -2.69
CA GLY A 44 13.05 -11.73 -4.01
C GLY A 44 14.24 -12.00 -4.94
N GLU A 45 15.47 -11.61 -4.57
CA GLU A 45 16.70 -11.80 -5.38
C GLU A 45 17.75 -12.70 -4.69
N SER A 46 17.56 -13.02 -3.39
CA SER A 46 18.52 -13.80 -2.62
C SER A 46 18.22 -15.30 -2.61
N SER A 47 19.28 -16.11 -2.76
CA SER A 47 19.32 -17.56 -2.52
C SER A 47 19.26 -17.91 -1.03
N ALA A 48 18.59 -17.09 -0.21
CA ALA A 48 18.44 -17.29 1.22
C ALA A 48 17.55 -18.51 1.51
N GLU A 49 17.82 -19.19 2.63
CA GLU A 49 17.01 -20.31 3.09
C GLU A 49 15.55 -19.89 3.34
N VAL A 50 14.62 -20.83 3.15
CA VAL A 50 13.17 -20.57 3.29
C VAL A 50 12.82 -20.01 4.67
N TYR A 51 13.57 -20.39 5.72
CA TYR A 51 13.37 -19.88 7.08
C TYR A 51 13.74 -18.40 7.24
N ASP A 52 14.89 -17.98 6.69
CA ASP A 52 15.28 -16.57 6.67
C ASP A 52 14.30 -15.75 5.82
N LYS A 53 13.82 -16.31 4.71
CA LYS A 53 12.78 -15.68 3.87
C LYS A 53 11.49 -15.42 4.64
N ILE A 54 11.03 -16.37 5.44
CA ILE A 54 9.78 -16.20 6.20
C ILE A 54 9.99 -15.26 7.39
N PHE A 55 11.00 -15.45 8.22
CA PHE A 55 11.14 -14.63 9.44
C PHE A 55 11.68 -13.22 9.18
N MET A 56 12.54 -13.05 8.18
CA MET A 56 13.07 -11.74 7.83
C MET A 56 12.21 -11.03 6.79
N PHE A 57 11.84 -11.67 5.67
CA PHE A 57 11.19 -10.92 4.59
C PHE A 57 9.73 -10.64 4.85
N PHE A 58 9.00 -11.53 5.52
CA PHE A 58 7.60 -11.30 5.88
C PHE A 58 7.34 -9.95 6.59
N PRO A 59 7.97 -9.65 7.75
CA PRO A 59 7.69 -8.40 8.45
C PRO A 59 8.10 -7.17 7.63
N PHE A 60 9.18 -7.25 6.86
CA PHE A 60 9.62 -6.13 6.01
C PHE A 60 8.68 -5.90 4.82
N SER A 61 8.25 -6.96 4.14
CA SER A 61 7.30 -6.92 3.02
C SER A 61 5.93 -6.39 3.44
N VAL A 62 5.44 -6.81 4.60
CA VAL A 62 4.20 -6.28 5.18
C VAL A 62 4.37 -4.80 5.55
N TYR A 63 5.49 -4.42 6.16
CA TYR A 63 5.73 -3.04 6.58
C TYR A 63 5.80 -2.07 5.39
N ILE A 64 6.54 -2.42 4.32
CA ILE A 64 6.58 -1.56 3.13
C ILE A 64 5.24 -1.51 2.40
N GLY A 65 4.47 -2.60 2.39
CA GLY A 65 3.11 -2.63 1.87
C GLY A 65 2.24 -1.60 2.59
N TRP A 66 2.24 -1.59 3.92
CA TRP A 66 1.49 -0.61 4.71
C TRP A 66 1.94 0.83 4.53
N ILE A 67 3.24 1.08 4.53
CA ILE A 67 3.76 2.45 4.33
C ILE A 67 3.41 2.96 2.93
N SER A 68 3.39 2.10 1.90
CA SER A 68 2.96 2.50 0.56
C SER A 68 1.50 2.96 0.52
N LEU A 69 0.60 2.21 1.18
CA LEU A 69 -0.82 2.55 1.29
C LEU A 69 -0.99 3.83 2.10
N ALA A 70 -0.32 3.92 3.24
CA ALA A 70 -0.34 5.13 4.08
C ALA A 70 0.16 6.35 3.31
N THR A 71 1.15 6.21 2.42
CA THR A 71 1.64 7.30 1.57
C THR A 71 0.56 7.78 0.61
N VAL A 72 -0.12 6.87 -0.08
CA VAL A 72 -1.25 7.21 -0.98
C VAL A 72 -2.34 7.96 -0.20
N LEU A 73 -2.73 7.44 0.97
CA LEU A 73 -3.73 8.08 1.83
C LEU A 73 -3.31 9.46 2.33
N ASN A 74 -2.06 9.62 2.76
CA ASN A 74 -1.52 10.90 3.23
C ASN A 74 -1.55 11.95 2.12
N ILE A 75 -1.20 11.56 0.89
CA ILE A 75 -1.27 12.45 -0.27
C ILE A 75 -2.73 12.82 -0.58
N SER A 76 -3.65 11.85 -0.58
CA SER A 76 -5.08 12.12 -0.79
C SER A 76 -5.64 13.10 0.24
N ILE A 77 -5.27 12.94 1.51
CA ILE A 77 -5.71 13.83 2.59
C ILE A 77 -5.06 15.20 2.49
N LEU A 78 -3.80 15.29 2.08
CA LEU A 78 -3.14 16.56 1.79
C LEU A 78 -3.85 17.31 0.64
N LEU A 79 -4.21 16.62 -0.44
CA LEU A 79 -4.93 17.23 -1.56
C LEU A 79 -6.28 17.79 -1.13
N LEU A 80 -7.02 17.06 -0.29
CA LEU A 80 -8.26 17.54 0.30
C LEU A 80 -8.03 18.74 1.23
N TYR A 81 -7.00 18.69 2.08
CA TYR A 81 -6.62 19.78 2.98
C TYR A 81 -6.29 21.07 2.21
N LEU A 82 -5.67 20.95 1.04
CA LEU A 82 -5.36 22.07 0.14
C LEU A 82 -6.59 22.56 -0.66
N ASN A 83 -7.78 22.02 -0.43
CA ASN A 83 -9.01 22.28 -1.21
C ASN A 83 -8.79 22.10 -2.71
N TRP A 84 -8.04 21.07 -3.08
CA TRP A 84 -7.77 20.81 -4.47
C TRP A 84 -9.03 20.37 -5.21
N ASN A 85 -9.33 21.02 -6.33
CA ASN A 85 -10.55 20.81 -7.12
C ASN A 85 -10.61 19.45 -7.86
N GLY A 86 -9.69 18.51 -7.57
CA GLY A 86 -9.74 17.15 -8.12
C GLY A 86 -9.65 17.06 -9.63
N PHE A 87 -9.11 18.08 -10.32
CA PHE A 87 -9.21 18.26 -11.77
C PHE A 87 -10.65 18.18 -12.33
N GLY A 88 -11.66 18.50 -11.51
CA GLY A 88 -13.08 18.36 -11.89
C GLY A 88 -13.61 16.93 -11.84
N ILE A 89 -12.81 15.96 -11.38
CA ILE A 89 -13.23 14.57 -11.16
C ILE A 89 -14.02 14.48 -9.86
N THR A 90 -15.11 13.73 -9.87
CA THR A 90 -15.93 13.50 -8.67
C THR A 90 -15.16 12.72 -7.61
N GLN A 91 -15.64 12.83 -6.37
CA GLN A 91 -15.07 12.11 -5.22
C GLN A 91 -15.05 10.59 -5.43
N ASP A 92 -16.11 10.04 -6.03
CA ASP A 92 -16.19 8.62 -6.35
C ASP A 92 -15.22 8.21 -7.46
N GLY A 93 -15.02 9.09 -8.45
CA GLY A 93 -13.99 8.92 -9.49
C GLY A 93 -12.58 8.88 -8.90
N TRP A 94 -12.29 9.72 -7.91
CA TRP A 94 -11.04 9.68 -7.15
C TRP A 94 -10.87 8.38 -6.36
N GLY A 95 -11.94 7.90 -5.72
CA GLY A 95 -11.95 6.59 -5.06
C GLY A 95 -11.57 5.46 -6.01
N PHE A 96 -12.16 5.43 -7.20
CA PHE A 96 -11.83 4.45 -8.24
C PHE A 96 -10.35 4.54 -8.68
N ILE A 97 -9.84 5.76 -8.90
CA ILE A 97 -8.43 5.99 -9.28
C ILE A 97 -7.48 5.46 -8.19
N ILE A 98 -7.76 5.76 -6.93
CA ILE A 98 -6.94 5.31 -5.79
C ILE A 98 -6.95 3.78 -5.69
N ILE A 99 -8.10 3.13 -5.80
CA ILE A 99 -8.21 1.67 -5.76
C ILE A 99 -7.48 1.03 -6.94
N SER A 100 -7.59 1.63 -8.13
CA SER A 100 -6.88 1.19 -9.33
C SER A 100 -5.36 1.32 -9.15
N LEU A 101 -4.90 2.41 -8.55
CA LEU A 101 -3.49 2.64 -8.23
C LEU A 101 -2.97 1.60 -7.23
N ILE A 102 -3.71 1.34 -6.15
CA ILE A 102 -3.37 0.32 -5.15
C ILE A 102 -3.27 -1.06 -5.82
N THR A 103 -4.24 -1.40 -6.67
CA THR A 103 -4.25 -2.67 -7.41
C THR A 103 -3.04 -2.79 -8.32
N CYS A 104 -2.73 -1.74 -9.09
CA CYS A 104 -1.59 -1.71 -10.00
C CYS A 104 -0.26 -1.86 -9.27
N LEU A 105 -0.10 -1.19 -8.12
CA LEU A 105 1.07 -1.34 -7.25
C LEU A 105 1.22 -2.78 -6.75
N GLY A 106 0.14 -3.40 -6.25
CA GLY A 106 0.15 -4.78 -5.79
C GLY A 106 0.55 -5.77 -6.91
N LEU A 107 -0.01 -5.58 -8.11
CA LEU A 107 0.33 -6.39 -9.28
C LEU A 107 1.79 -6.21 -9.70
N THR A 108 2.28 -4.97 -9.75
CA THR A 108 3.66 -4.67 -10.13
C THR A 108 4.64 -5.42 -9.23
N VAL A 109 4.41 -5.41 -7.91
CA VAL A 109 5.31 -6.08 -6.99
C VAL A 109 5.26 -7.61 -7.13
N ILE A 110 4.08 -8.20 -7.32
CA ILE A 110 3.98 -9.66 -7.54
C ILE A 110 4.68 -10.07 -8.84
N LEU A 111 4.47 -9.32 -9.91
CA LEU A 111 4.98 -9.67 -11.24
C LEU A 111 6.49 -9.43 -11.38
N THR A 112 7.03 -8.41 -10.72
CA THR A 112 8.45 -8.02 -10.85
C THR A 112 9.35 -8.52 -9.74
N LYS A 113 8.84 -8.67 -8.51
CA LYS A 113 9.63 -9.03 -7.32
C LYS A 113 9.29 -10.39 -6.74
N ASN A 114 8.27 -11.08 -7.26
CA ASN A 114 7.79 -12.38 -6.75
C ASN A 114 7.49 -12.37 -5.24
N ASP A 115 7.24 -11.20 -4.65
CA ASP A 115 7.00 -11.02 -3.23
C ASP A 115 5.52 -11.22 -2.92
N VAL A 116 5.19 -12.45 -2.52
CA VAL A 116 3.82 -12.87 -2.19
C VAL A 116 3.31 -12.18 -0.92
N PHE A 117 4.18 -11.91 0.05
CA PHE A 117 3.77 -11.32 1.34
C PHE A 117 3.36 -9.86 1.17
N LEU A 118 4.07 -9.14 0.31
CA LEU A 118 3.68 -7.80 -0.07
C LEU A 118 2.35 -7.82 -0.82
N GLY A 119 2.15 -8.73 -1.79
CA GLY A 119 0.86 -8.93 -2.44
C GLY A 119 -0.30 -9.19 -1.47
N LEU A 120 -0.08 -10.04 -0.46
CA LEU A 120 -1.07 -10.34 0.58
C LEU A 120 -1.44 -9.11 1.42
N THR A 121 -0.48 -8.21 1.66
CA THR A 121 -0.73 -6.95 2.37
C THR A 121 -1.70 -6.05 1.60
N TYR A 122 -1.60 -6.03 0.27
CA TYR A 122 -2.52 -5.27 -0.59
C TYR A 122 -3.92 -5.92 -0.62
N ILE A 123 -4.01 -7.25 -0.64
CA ILE A 123 -5.29 -7.96 -0.49
C ILE A 123 -5.93 -7.61 0.85
N TRP A 124 -5.14 -7.62 1.93
CA TRP A 124 -5.64 -7.28 3.26
C TRP A 124 -6.16 -5.84 3.32
N ALA A 125 -5.44 -4.90 2.72
CA ALA A 125 -5.86 -3.51 2.64
C ALA A 125 -7.16 -3.32 1.85
N LEU A 126 -7.26 -3.91 0.65
CA LEU A 126 -8.48 -3.89 -0.16
C LEU A 126 -9.66 -4.55 0.58
N SER A 127 -9.40 -5.63 1.31
CA SER A 127 -10.42 -6.29 2.16
C SER A 127 -10.85 -5.40 3.33
N GLY A 128 -9.92 -4.64 3.92
CA GLY A 128 -10.22 -3.62 4.92
C GLY A 128 -11.13 -2.52 4.35
N ILE A 129 -10.85 -2.06 3.13
CA ILE A 129 -11.69 -1.09 2.41
C ILE A 129 -13.12 -1.64 2.22
N LEU A 130 -13.28 -2.91 1.81
CA LEU A 130 -14.61 -3.57 1.71
C LEU A 130 -15.32 -3.68 3.06
N SER A 131 -14.57 -3.98 4.12
CA SER A 131 -15.12 -4.20 5.46
C SER A 131 -15.51 -2.89 6.15
N THR A 132 -15.13 -1.75 5.58
CA THR A 132 -15.37 -0.44 6.19
C THR A 132 -16.82 0.00 5.98
N LYS A 133 -17.63 -0.07 7.04
CA LYS A 133 -18.93 0.61 7.15
C LYS A 133 -18.82 2.04 7.70
N ILE A 134 -17.60 2.57 7.81
CA ILE A 134 -17.29 3.73 8.64
C ILE A 134 -17.46 5.02 7.84
N LYS A 135 -18.26 5.95 8.36
CA LYS A 135 -18.43 7.33 7.89
C LYS A 135 -17.16 8.17 8.11
N LEU A 136 -16.02 7.78 7.56
CA LEU A 136 -14.88 8.70 7.48
C LEU A 136 -15.20 9.78 6.42
N PRO A 137 -14.55 10.96 6.46
CA PRO A 137 -14.83 12.04 5.54
C PRO A 137 -14.46 11.62 4.11
N ASN A 138 -15.50 11.41 3.31
CA ASN A 138 -15.61 11.63 1.86
C ASN A 138 -14.64 10.90 0.90
N LEU A 139 -13.34 10.72 1.15
CA LEU A 139 -12.44 10.26 0.08
C LEU A 139 -12.52 8.76 -0.28
N ILE A 140 -12.81 7.87 0.67
CA ILE A 140 -12.64 6.40 0.45
C ILE A 140 -13.74 5.57 1.15
N THR A 141 -14.62 6.24 1.90
CA THR A 141 -15.38 5.63 3.00
C THR A 141 -16.88 5.63 2.79
N GLN A 142 -17.33 6.10 1.63
CA GLN A 142 -18.67 5.81 1.13
C GLN A 142 -18.53 5.13 -0.23
N ILE A 143 -18.13 3.85 -0.25
CA ILE A 143 -18.31 3.02 -1.44
C ILE A 143 -19.81 2.73 -1.54
N LYS A 144 -20.56 3.73 -2.02
CA LYS A 144 -21.95 3.57 -2.44
C LYS A 144 -22.02 3.23 -3.93
N ASP A 145 -20.99 3.61 -4.67
CA ASP A 145 -20.94 3.44 -6.11
C ASP A 145 -20.60 2.01 -6.50
N PRO A 146 -21.46 1.34 -7.29
CA PRO A 146 -21.23 -0.02 -7.77
C PRO A 146 -19.92 -0.20 -8.54
N LEU A 147 -19.44 0.88 -9.19
CA LEU A 147 -18.21 0.90 -9.97
C LEU A 147 -16.96 0.80 -9.08
N THR A 148 -16.94 1.53 -7.97
CA THR A 148 -15.83 1.48 -7.01
C THR A 148 -15.81 0.14 -6.28
N LEU A 149 -16.98 -0.41 -5.95
CA LEU A 149 -17.10 -1.74 -5.33
C LEU A 149 -16.57 -2.85 -6.26
N SER A 150 -16.95 -2.83 -7.54
CA SER A 150 -16.47 -3.82 -8.51
C SER A 150 -14.97 -3.70 -8.75
N ALA A 151 -14.41 -2.49 -8.73
CA ALA A 151 -12.97 -2.26 -8.82
C ALA A 151 -12.19 -2.90 -7.65
N VAL A 152 -12.70 -2.79 -6.41
CA VAL A 152 -12.06 -3.42 -5.25
C VAL A 152 -12.08 -4.94 -5.37
N ILE A 153 -13.23 -5.51 -5.72
CA ILE A 153 -13.38 -6.97 -5.89
C ILE A 153 -12.46 -7.47 -7.01
N ALA A 154 -12.45 -6.78 -8.16
CA ALA A 154 -11.56 -7.09 -9.27
C ALA A 154 -10.09 -7.02 -8.85
N GLY A 155 -9.70 -5.99 -8.09
CA GLY A 155 -8.34 -5.85 -7.57
C GLY A 155 -7.92 -7.03 -6.68
N ILE A 156 -8.78 -7.44 -5.76
CA ILE A 156 -8.53 -8.62 -4.89
C ILE A 156 -8.36 -9.88 -5.73
N ILE A 157 -9.25 -10.11 -6.71
CA ILE A 157 -9.20 -11.29 -7.58
C ILE A 157 -7.91 -11.29 -8.40
N LEU A 158 -7.57 -10.17 -9.05
CA LEU A 158 -6.37 -10.07 -9.90
C LEU A 158 -5.08 -10.33 -9.12
N ILE A 159 -4.96 -9.73 -7.93
CA ILE A 159 -3.80 -9.93 -7.06
C ILE A 159 -3.74 -11.38 -6.58
N SER A 160 -4.88 -11.97 -6.17
CA SER A 160 -4.96 -13.37 -5.72
C SER A 160 -4.58 -14.35 -6.83
N VAL A 161 -5.10 -14.17 -8.04
CA VAL A 161 -4.76 -14.99 -9.21
C VAL A 161 -3.28 -14.87 -9.54
N SER A 162 -2.72 -13.67 -9.48
CA SER A 162 -1.29 -13.44 -9.73
C SER A 162 -0.39 -14.15 -8.72
N ILE A 163 -0.79 -14.16 -7.44
CA ILE A 163 -0.10 -14.91 -6.37
C ILE A 163 -0.16 -16.41 -6.67
N VAL A 164 -1.35 -16.96 -6.92
CA VAL A 164 -1.54 -18.39 -7.20
C VAL A 164 -0.73 -18.82 -8.42
N TYR A 165 -0.75 -18.03 -9.49
CA TYR A 165 0.03 -18.26 -10.70
C TYR A 165 1.53 -18.36 -10.41
N LYS A 166 2.08 -17.40 -9.66
CA LYS A 166 3.50 -17.39 -9.29
C LYS A 166 3.88 -18.59 -8.41
N ILE A 167 3.02 -18.97 -7.46
CA ILE A 167 3.23 -20.15 -6.60
C ILE A 167 3.26 -21.43 -7.45
N ILE A 168 2.29 -21.62 -8.35
CA ILE A 168 2.20 -22.82 -9.21
C ILE A 168 3.44 -22.97 -10.09
N ARG A 169 3.96 -21.86 -10.62
CA ARG A 169 5.18 -21.88 -11.45
C ARG A 169 6.48 -22.07 -10.66
N LYS A 170 6.42 -22.16 -9.32
CA LYS A 170 7.60 -22.18 -8.43
C LYS A 170 8.56 -21.00 -8.67
N GLU A 171 8.05 -19.90 -9.23
CA GLU A 171 8.83 -18.66 -9.44
C GLU A 171 8.96 -17.84 -8.15
N VAL A 172 8.27 -18.27 -7.09
CA VAL A 172 8.30 -17.63 -5.77
C VAL A 172 9.62 -18.00 -5.07
N TYR A 173 10.50 -17.01 -4.96
CA TYR A 173 11.79 -17.10 -4.26
C TYR A 173 12.76 -18.19 -4.78
N SER A 174 12.61 -18.62 -6.04
CA SER A 174 13.59 -19.43 -6.77
C SER A 174 14.80 -18.61 -7.22
#